data_AF-A0A094G5N8-F1
#
_entry.id   AF-A0A094G5N8-F1
#
_cell.length_a   1.000
_cell.length_b   1.000
_cell.length_c   1.000
_cell.angle_alpha   90.00
_cell.angle_beta   90.00
_cell.angle_gamma   90.00
#
_symmetry.space_group_name_H-M   'P 1'
#
loop_
_entity.id
_entity.type
_entity.pdbx_description
1 polymer ?
#
loop_
_entity_poly.entity_id
_entity_poly.type
_entity_poly.pdbx_seq_one_letter_code
_entity_poly.pdbx_strand_id
1 'polypeptide(L)'
;MSDEQEPIVSEGEESTVEEMRAVLREYYIVNEEYQKAICVGEQCQRAVDPWYAATHLRNTHKVSKKLTRRISKTIREGTIRSDKGIPEDGTLPQEGLPVFDGFRCVGCGQFKARSVQEVEGHCQKIWHEETKYYMIERVRLQSWGGRDGADQRLWVVDEDKCSKSEDERVGENSNEESEEWVEEDSREDYEMGRETERLKEWVGDDANTWRWREAECGRDEMAGEWVVMSSG
;
A
#
# COMPACT_ATOMS: atom_id res chain seq x y z
N MET A 1 -12.70 -51.78 15.67
CA MET A 1 -13.34 -50.64 15.01
C MET A 1 -13.18 -49.49 15.98
N SER A 2 -12.31 -48.54 15.63
CA SER A 2 -12.07 -47.37 16.47
C SER A 2 -13.15 -46.36 16.11
N ASP A 3 -14.03 -46.06 17.07
CA ASP A 3 -15.00 -44.97 16.94
C ASP A 3 -14.23 -43.65 16.89
N GLU A 4 -14.13 -43.07 15.70
CA GLU A 4 -13.71 -41.69 15.51
C GLU A 4 -14.86 -40.81 16.01
N GLN A 5 -14.83 -40.44 17.29
CA GLN A 5 -15.69 -39.40 17.84
C GLN A 5 -15.34 -38.09 17.14
N GLU A 6 -16.26 -37.60 16.31
CA GLU A 6 -16.21 -36.24 15.78
C GLU A 6 -16.19 -35.24 16.95
N PRO A 7 -15.28 -34.26 16.95
CA PRO A 7 -15.16 -33.31 18.04
C PRO A 7 -16.42 -32.44 18.08
N ILE A 8 -17.20 -32.58 19.15
CA ILE A 8 -18.34 -31.71 19.47
C ILE A 8 -17.80 -30.32 19.79
N VAL A 9 -17.80 -29.44 18.80
CA VAL A 9 -17.48 -28.01 18.99
C VAL A 9 -18.66 -27.37 19.72
N SER A 10 -18.39 -26.62 20.78
CA SER A 10 -19.45 -25.98 21.56
C SER A 10 -20.07 -24.80 20.81
N GLU A 11 -21.38 -24.57 20.91
CA GLU A 11 -22.11 -23.50 20.19
C GLU A 11 -21.48 -22.10 20.37
N GLY A 12 -20.87 -21.84 21.54
CA GLY A 12 -20.18 -20.57 21.82
C GLY A 12 -18.84 -20.40 21.07
N GLU A 13 -18.20 -21.49 20.65
CA GLU A 13 -16.98 -21.45 19.85
C GLU A 13 -17.28 -21.18 18.38
N GLU A 14 -18.34 -21.80 17.83
CA GLU A 14 -18.78 -21.56 16.45
C GLU A 14 -19.15 -20.09 16.23
N SER A 15 -19.95 -19.51 17.13
CA SER A 15 -20.30 -18.09 17.08
C SER A 15 -19.07 -17.18 17.07
N THR A 16 -18.03 -17.51 17.83
CA THR A 16 -16.81 -16.66 17.83
C THR A 16 -15.98 -16.84 16.55
N VAL A 17 -15.98 -18.03 15.94
CA VAL A 17 -15.28 -18.25 14.66
C VAL A 17 -15.97 -17.47 13.53
N GLU A 18 -17.30 -17.43 13.54
CA GLU A 18 -18.06 -16.62 12.58
C GLU A 18 -17.81 -15.12 12.76
N GLU A 19 -17.81 -14.62 14.01
CA GLU A 19 -17.44 -13.23 14.30
C GLU A 19 -16.02 -12.90 13.78
N MET A 20 -15.05 -13.79 13.99
CA MET A 20 -13.70 -13.59 13.46
C MET A 20 -13.68 -13.51 11.93
N ARG A 21 -14.41 -14.40 11.25
CA ARG A 21 -14.51 -14.41 9.79
C ARG A 21 -15.20 -13.16 9.26
N ALA A 22 -16.21 -12.67 9.97
CA ALA A 22 -16.88 -11.42 9.62
C ALA A 22 -15.90 -10.24 9.68
N VAL A 23 -15.19 -10.07 10.80
CA VAL A 23 -14.20 -8.99 10.95
C VAL A 23 -13.06 -9.12 9.95
N LEU A 24 -12.58 -10.32 9.66
CA LEU A 24 -11.55 -10.53 8.64
C LEU A 24 -12.04 -10.10 7.25
N ARG A 25 -13.26 -10.45 6.86
CA ARG A 25 -13.85 -10.03 5.57
C ARG A 25 -14.15 -8.54 5.51
N GLU A 26 -14.51 -7.94 6.64
CA GLU A 26 -14.83 -6.52 6.73
C GLU A 26 -13.57 -5.65 6.62
N TYR A 27 -12.48 -6.03 7.31
CA TYR A 27 -11.30 -5.18 7.43
C TYR A 27 -10.12 -5.60 6.58
N TYR A 28 -10.02 -6.83 6.12
CA TYR A 28 -8.81 -7.32 5.46
C TYR A 28 -9.05 -7.99 4.11
N ILE A 29 -8.14 -7.67 3.20
CA ILE A 29 -7.87 -8.45 1.99
C ILE A 29 -6.52 -9.15 2.18
N VAL A 30 -6.47 -10.44 1.87
CA VAL A 30 -5.20 -11.20 1.89
C VAL A 30 -4.63 -11.19 0.49
N ASN A 31 -3.49 -10.53 0.33
CA ASN A 31 -2.69 -10.60 -0.88
C ASN A 31 -1.74 -11.80 -0.77
N GLU A 32 -2.11 -12.92 -1.38
CA GLU A 32 -1.34 -14.16 -1.33
C GLU A 32 -0.02 -14.06 -2.11
N GLU A 33 -0.01 -13.29 -3.22
CA GLU A 33 1.15 -13.11 -4.08
C GLU A 33 2.31 -12.50 -3.30
N TYR A 34 2.07 -11.41 -2.55
CA TYR A 34 3.07 -10.69 -1.76
C TYR A 34 3.04 -11.01 -0.26
N GLN A 35 2.14 -11.92 0.15
CA GLN A 35 1.94 -12.33 1.55
C GLN A 35 1.67 -11.15 2.49
N LYS A 36 0.79 -10.24 2.07
CA LYS A 36 0.39 -9.05 2.85
C LYS A 36 -1.07 -9.17 3.27
N ALA A 37 -1.36 -8.79 4.51
CA ALA A 37 -2.73 -8.49 4.95
C ALA A 37 -2.97 -6.99 4.73
N ILE A 38 -3.86 -6.64 3.81
CA ILE A 38 -4.18 -5.25 3.46
C ILE A 38 -5.43 -4.86 4.23
N CYS A 39 -5.31 -3.88 5.12
CA CYS A 39 -6.47 -3.34 5.81
C CYS A 39 -7.23 -2.40 4.88
N VAL A 40 -8.50 -2.73 4.61
CA VAL A 40 -9.42 -1.96 3.75
C VAL A 40 -10.46 -1.17 4.55
N GLY A 41 -10.35 -1.17 5.88
CA GLY A 41 -11.18 -0.33 6.72
C GLY A 41 -11.10 1.14 6.32
N GLU A 42 -12.18 1.87 6.57
CA GLU A 42 -12.30 3.28 6.23
C GLU A 42 -11.06 4.08 6.68
N GLN A 43 -10.50 4.89 5.78
CA GLN A 43 -9.29 5.70 5.99
C GLN A 43 -7.99 4.94 6.30
N CYS A 44 -7.96 3.60 6.24
CA CYS A 44 -6.75 2.84 6.53
C CYS A 44 -5.97 2.46 5.27
N GLN A 45 -6.60 1.69 4.37
CA GLN A 45 -6.12 1.28 3.04
C GLN A 45 -4.59 1.06 2.96
N ARG A 46 -4.06 0.18 3.82
CA ARG A 46 -2.62 -0.10 3.92
C ARG A 46 -2.34 -1.54 4.33
N ALA A 47 -1.18 -2.04 3.95
CA ALA A 47 -0.68 -3.32 4.43
C ALA A 47 -0.36 -3.23 5.93
N VAL A 48 -0.72 -4.30 6.64
CA VAL A 48 -0.51 -4.44 8.07
C VAL A 48 0.33 -5.69 8.30
N ASP A 49 1.42 -5.52 9.03
CA ASP A 49 2.24 -6.65 9.41
C ASP A 49 1.44 -7.62 10.32
N PRO A 50 1.49 -8.95 10.07
CA PRO A 50 0.77 -9.95 10.86
C PRO A 50 0.97 -9.87 12.38
N TRP A 51 2.15 -9.43 12.84
CA TRP A 51 2.43 -9.25 14.26
C TRP A 51 1.72 -8.03 14.84
N TYR A 52 1.47 -7.01 14.01
CA TYR A 52 0.81 -5.77 14.40
C TYR A 52 -0.71 -5.76 14.15
N ALA A 53 -1.25 -6.74 13.43
CA ALA A 53 -2.67 -6.83 13.09
C ALA A 53 -3.62 -6.70 14.30
N ALA A 54 -3.32 -7.35 15.43
CA ALA A 54 -4.13 -7.23 16.64
C ALA A 54 -4.15 -5.79 17.19
N THR A 55 -2.97 -5.17 17.27
CA THR A 55 -2.81 -3.80 17.78
C THR A 55 -3.50 -2.80 16.86
N HIS A 56 -3.35 -3.00 15.54
CA HIS A 56 -3.98 -2.17 14.54
C HIS A 56 -5.51 -2.21 14.61
N LEU A 57 -6.11 -3.41 14.57
CA LEU A 57 -7.57 -3.56 14.68
C LEU A 57 -8.13 -2.93 15.95
N ARG A 58 -7.44 -3.10 17.09
CA ARG A 58 -7.89 -2.55 18.37
C ARG A 58 -7.82 -1.04 18.40
N ASN A 59 -6.69 -0.47 17.96
CA ASN A 59 -6.44 0.95 18.13
C ASN A 59 -7.14 1.79 17.05
N THR A 60 -7.13 1.30 15.81
CA THR A 60 -7.71 1.98 14.65
C THR A 60 -9.20 1.67 14.50
N HIS A 61 -9.58 0.39 14.47
CA HIS A 61 -10.96 -0.04 14.18
C HIS A 61 -11.79 -0.37 15.42
N LYS A 62 -11.26 -0.14 16.62
CA LYS A 62 -11.93 -0.35 17.92
C LYS A 62 -12.47 -1.78 18.14
N VAL A 63 -11.90 -2.77 17.44
CA VAL A 63 -12.28 -4.18 17.61
C VAL A 63 -11.88 -4.68 18.99
N SER A 64 -12.72 -5.53 19.60
CA SER A 64 -12.51 -6.02 20.96
C SER A 64 -11.17 -6.75 21.14
N LYS A 65 -10.55 -6.61 22.31
CA LYS A 65 -9.23 -7.22 22.62
C LYS A 65 -9.24 -8.75 22.51
N LYS A 66 -10.36 -9.40 22.88
CA LYS A 66 -10.50 -10.86 22.80
C LYS A 66 -10.50 -11.32 21.35
N LEU A 67 -11.25 -10.63 20.49
CA LEU A 67 -11.40 -10.97 19.08
C LEU A 67 -10.12 -10.69 18.30
N THR A 68 -9.51 -9.51 18.48
CA THR A 68 -8.25 -9.14 17.82
C THR A 68 -7.10 -10.11 18.13
N ARG A 69 -7.02 -10.64 19.36
CA ARG A 69 -6.01 -11.65 19.73
C ARG A 69 -6.16 -12.94 18.94
N ARG A 70 -7.40 -13.40 18.71
CA ARG A 70 -7.67 -14.61 17.93
C ARG A 70 -7.41 -14.38 16.45
N ILE A 71 -7.88 -13.26 15.89
CA ILE A 71 -7.63 -12.87 14.50
C ILE A 71 -6.14 -12.82 14.19
N SER A 72 -5.35 -12.15 15.03
CA SER A 72 -3.90 -12.05 14.81
C SER A 72 -3.21 -13.40 14.88
N LYS A 73 -3.68 -14.33 15.73
CA LYS A 73 -3.19 -15.71 15.73
C LYS A 73 -3.43 -16.38 14.37
N THR A 74 -4.65 -16.29 13.85
CA THR A 74 -5.03 -16.85 12.53
C THR A 74 -4.20 -16.25 11.40
N ILE A 75 -4.03 -14.92 11.35
CA ILE A 75 -3.22 -14.26 10.30
C ILE A 75 -1.78 -14.77 10.35
N ARG A 76 -1.19 -14.89 11.55
CA ARG A 76 0.20 -15.36 11.72
C ARG A 76 0.38 -16.81 11.30
N GLU A 77 -0.59 -17.68 11.62
CA GLU A 77 -0.56 -19.09 11.23
C GLU A 77 -0.67 -19.28 9.70
N GLY A 78 -1.37 -18.38 9.01
CA GLY A 78 -1.45 -18.37 7.54
C GLY A 78 -0.29 -17.67 6.83
N THR A 79 0.54 -16.90 7.53
CA THR A 79 1.61 -16.13 6.88
C THR A 79 2.93 -16.91 6.85
N ILE A 80 3.41 -17.25 5.66
CA ILE A 80 4.76 -17.76 5.44
C ILE A 80 5.75 -16.59 5.51
N ARG A 81 6.90 -16.77 6.19
CA ARG A 81 7.86 -15.70 6.52
C ARG A 81 8.75 -15.25 5.35
N SER A 82 8.17 -14.92 4.20
CA SER A 82 8.92 -14.31 3.09
C SER A 82 8.37 -12.93 2.78
N ASP A 83 9.12 -11.88 3.13
CA ASP A 83 8.84 -10.56 2.56
C ASP A 83 9.22 -10.62 1.08
N LYS A 84 8.21 -10.84 0.22
CA LYS A 84 8.39 -10.92 -1.23
C LYS A 84 8.67 -9.56 -1.89
N GLY A 85 8.86 -8.50 -1.09
CA GLY A 85 9.23 -7.19 -1.57
C GLY A 85 8.05 -6.35 -2.02
N ILE A 86 8.24 -5.59 -3.10
CA ILE A 86 7.20 -4.80 -3.76
C ILE A 86 6.92 -5.36 -5.16
N PRO A 87 5.72 -5.11 -5.71
CA PRO A 87 5.45 -5.35 -7.11
C PRO A 87 6.43 -4.62 -8.02
N GLU A 88 6.62 -5.17 -9.22
CA GLU A 88 7.37 -4.50 -10.28
C GLU A 88 6.60 -3.26 -10.78
N ASP A 89 7.33 -2.29 -11.33
CA ASP A 89 6.72 -1.10 -11.93
C ASP A 89 5.88 -1.47 -13.16
N GLY A 90 4.73 -0.82 -13.30
CA GLY A 90 3.78 -1.05 -14.39
C GLY A 90 2.89 -2.28 -14.18
N THR A 91 2.88 -2.85 -12.98
CA THR A 91 1.89 -3.85 -12.57
C THR A 91 0.52 -3.24 -12.36
N LEU A 92 -0.51 -4.09 -12.35
CA LEU A 92 -1.87 -3.64 -12.02
C LEU A 92 -1.93 -3.15 -10.57
N PRO A 93 -2.82 -2.18 -10.26
CA PRO A 93 -3.08 -1.77 -8.90
C PRO A 93 -3.42 -2.95 -7.99
N GLN A 94 -2.76 -3.01 -6.85
CA GLN A 94 -3.06 -4.00 -5.80
C GLN A 94 -4.37 -3.62 -5.12
N GLU A 95 -5.27 -4.59 -5.00
CA GLU A 95 -6.60 -4.40 -4.42
C GLU A 95 -6.51 -3.89 -2.97
N GLY A 96 -7.41 -2.97 -2.61
CA GLY A 96 -7.51 -2.41 -1.25
C GLY A 96 -6.49 -1.32 -0.91
N LEU A 97 -5.54 -1.02 -1.80
CA LEU A 97 -4.58 0.08 -1.63
C LEU A 97 -4.93 1.29 -2.52
N PRO A 98 -4.73 2.52 -2.03
CA PRO A 98 -5.06 3.71 -2.80
C PRO A 98 -3.99 3.95 -3.87
N VAL A 99 -4.42 4.24 -5.10
CA VAL A 99 -3.55 4.80 -6.13
C VAL A 99 -3.49 6.31 -5.96
N PHE A 100 -2.29 6.88 -6.08
CA PHE A 100 -2.08 8.31 -5.96
C PHE A 100 -1.05 8.85 -6.94
N ASP A 101 -1.14 10.15 -7.20
CA ASP A 101 -0.13 10.84 -7.99
C ASP A 101 1.20 10.89 -7.23
N GLY A 102 2.28 10.64 -7.94
CA GLY A 102 3.62 10.83 -7.46
C GLY A 102 4.58 11.14 -8.60
N PHE A 103 5.86 11.04 -8.29
CA PHE A 103 6.93 11.47 -9.19
C PHE A 103 8.04 10.44 -9.24
N ARG A 104 8.62 10.25 -10.42
CA ARG A 104 9.75 9.35 -10.67
C ARG A 104 10.90 10.14 -11.28
N CYS A 105 12.12 9.89 -10.79
CA CYS A 105 13.33 10.36 -11.45
C CYS A 105 13.56 9.55 -12.72
N VAL A 106 13.43 10.17 -13.89
CA VAL A 106 13.67 9.55 -15.21
C VAL A 106 15.13 9.12 -15.35
N GLY A 107 16.06 9.88 -14.77
CA GLY A 107 17.49 9.59 -14.86
C GLY A 107 17.90 8.29 -14.16
N CYS A 108 17.25 7.99 -13.03
CA CYS A 108 17.48 6.74 -12.31
C CYS A 108 16.51 5.63 -12.71
N GLY A 109 15.28 5.96 -13.09
CA GLY A 109 14.16 5.03 -13.27
C GLY A 109 13.66 4.39 -11.96
N GLN A 110 14.50 4.28 -10.93
CA GLN A 110 14.18 3.59 -9.68
C GLN A 110 13.69 4.51 -8.57
N PHE A 111 14.16 5.76 -8.52
CA PHE A 111 13.78 6.69 -7.45
C PHE A 111 12.38 7.24 -7.68
N LYS A 112 11.51 7.05 -6.70
CA LYS A 112 10.10 7.45 -6.70
C LYS A 112 9.81 8.20 -5.41
N ALA A 113 8.96 9.21 -5.49
CA ALA A 113 8.56 9.98 -4.34
C ALA A 113 7.12 10.49 -4.46
N ARG A 114 6.58 10.98 -3.34
CA ARG A 114 5.22 11.54 -3.30
C ARG A 114 5.20 13.01 -3.71
N SER A 115 6.35 13.69 -3.67
CA SER A 115 6.48 15.10 -3.99
C SER A 115 7.61 15.38 -4.98
N VAL A 116 7.47 16.46 -5.74
CA VAL A 116 8.50 16.95 -6.66
C VAL A 116 9.77 17.30 -5.88
N GLN A 117 9.62 17.93 -4.72
CA GLN A 117 10.74 18.37 -3.88
C GLN A 117 11.64 17.22 -3.43
N GLU A 118 11.06 16.05 -3.13
CA GLU A 118 11.84 14.85 -2.79
C GLU A 118 12.65 14.34 -3.99
N VAL A 119 12.10 14.39 -5.21
CA VAL A 119 12.81 14.02 -6.43
C VAL A 119 13.89 15.04 -6.77
N GLU A 120 13.60 16.33 -6.68
CA GLU A 120 14.60 17.39 -6.88
C GLU A 120 15.77 17.26 -5.90
N GLY A 121 15.48 17.03 -4.61
CA GLY A 121 16.50 16.81 -3.59
C GLY A 121 17.33 15.54 -3.86
N HIS A 122 16.74 14.50 -4.43
CA HIS A 122 17.47 13.34 -4.93
C HIS A 122 18.37 13.68 -6.13
N CYS A 123 17.85 14.38 -7.13
CA CYS A 123 18.60 14.76 -8.32
C CYS A 123 19.83 15.62 -8.00
N GLN A 124 19.68 16.57 -7.06
CA GLN A 124 20.79 17.40 -6.58
C GLN A 124 21.89 16.58 -5.90
N LYS A 125 21.53 15.52 -5.15
CA LYS A 125 22.51 14.68 -4.43
C LYS A 125 23.30 13.75 -5.34
N ILE A 126 22.65 13.17 -6.35
CA ILE A 126 23.27 12.16 -7.23
C ILE A 126 23.98 12.80 -8.43
N TRP A 127 24.02 14.15 -8.51
CA TRP A 127 24.66 14.90 -9.59
C TRP A 127 24.22 14.41 -10.98
N HIS A 128 22.90 14.32 -11.20
CA HIS A 128 22.45 14.32 -12.59
C HIS A 128 22.94 15.63 -13.22
N GLU A 129 23.76 15.54 -14.27
CA GLU A 129 24.35 16.70 -14.96
C GLU A 129 23.32 17.84 -15.13
N GLU A 130 23.73 19.06 -14.78
CA GLU A 130 22.88 20.26 -14.53
C GLU A 130 21.92 20.63 -15.68
N THR A 131 22.12 20.08 -16.88
CA THR A 131 21.26 20.29 -18.05
C THR A 131 19.91 19.56 -18.00
N LYS A 132 19.62 18.78 -16.94
CA LYS A 132 18.48 17.85 -16.90
C LYS A 132 17.39 18.20 -15.88
N TYR A 133 16.95 19.46 -15.83
CA TYR A 133 15.70 19.86 -15.16
C TYR A 133 14.44 19.13 -15.69
N TYR A 134 14.57 18.32 -16.75
CA TYR A 134 13.48 17.57 -17.41
C TYR A 134 13.35 16.10 -16.98
N MET A 135 14.02 15.65 -15.91
CA MET A 135 14.00 14.24 -15.51
C MET A 135 13.04 13.90 -14.38
N ILE A 136 11.94 14.65 -14.22
CA ILE A 136 10.86 14.29 -13.30
C ILE A 136 9.63 13.92 -14.12
N GLU A 137 9.19 12.69 -13.96
CA GLU A 137 8.00 12.16 -14.59
C GLU A 137 6.89 12.05 -13.55
N ARG A 138 5.70 12.57 -13.87
CA ARG A 138 4.50 12.32 -13.05
C ARG A 138 4.02 10.90 -13.34
N VAL A 139 3.84 10.12 -12.29
CA VAL A 139 3.45 8.72 -12.36
C VAL A 139 2.34 8.42 -11.35
N ARG A 140 1.64 7.31 -11.55
CA ARG A 140 0.66 6.77 -10.61
C ARG A 140 1.34 5.75 -9.72
N LEU A 141 1.25 5.93 -8.41
CA LEU A 141 1.96 5.14 -7.41
C LEU A 141 1.00 4.42 -6.47
N GLN A 142 1.47 3.30 -5.94
CA GLN A 142 0.97 2.67 -4.72
C GLN A 142 2.11 2.42 -3.74
N SER A 143 1.77 2.23 -2.47
CA SER A 143 2.72 1.76 -1.46
C SER A 143 2.03 0.83 -0.47
N TRP A 144 2.81 -0.06 0.16
CA TRP A 144 2.31 -0.88 1.25
C TRP A 144 1.84 -0.05 2.46
N GLY A 145 2.35 1.17 2.62
CA GLY A 145 1.92 2.09 3.68
C GLY A 145 0.61 2.83 3.39
N GLY A 146 0.08 2.73 2.17
CA GLY A 146 -0.99 3.60 1.71
C GLY A 146 -0.49 5.02 1.38
N ARG A 147 -1.42 5.96 1.19
CA ARG A 147 -1.13 7.33 0.76
C ARG A 147 -0.23 8.08 1.74
N ASP A 148 -0.55 8.01 3.03
CA ASP A 148 0.11 8.79 4.08
C ASP A 148 0.99 7.93 5.00
N GLY A 149 1.18 6.65 4.66
CA GLY A 149 1.97 5.74 5.48
C GLY A 149 3.48 6.04 5.45
N ALA A 150 4.17 5.61 6.50
CA ALA A 150 5.62 5.73 6.62
C ALA A 150 6.41 4.75 5.72
N ASP A 151 5.76 3.70 5.20
CA ASP A 151 6.41 2.78 4.26
C ASP A 151 6.58 3.44 2.89
N GLN A 152 7.84 3.76 2.57
CA GLN A 152 8.24 4.43 1.33
C GLN A 152 8.55 3.47 0.19
N ARG A 153 8.21 2.18 0.32
CA ARG A 153 8.36 1.22 -0.76
C ARG A 153 7.25 1.46 -1.79
N LEU A 154 7.55 2.36 -2.72
CA LEU A 154 6.68 2.84 -3.79
C LEU A 154 6.93 2.05 -5.08
N TRP A 155 5.86 1.74 -5.81
CA TRP A 155 5.93 1.20 -7.17
C TRP A 155 4.96 1.95 -8.08
N VAL A 156 5.30 2.02 -9.36
CA VAL A 156 4.44 2.60 -10.40
C VAL A 156 3.37 1.58 -10.77
N VAL A 157 2.12 2.02 -10.87
CA VAL A 157 1.01 1.18 -11.33
C VAL A 157 0.53 1.62 -12.72
N ASP A 158 0.04 0.66 -13.47
CA ASP A 158 -0.57 0.88 -14.78
C ASP A 158 -2.10 0.68 -14.65
N GLU A 159 -2.83 1.79 -14.54
CA GLU A 159 -4.29 1.78 -14.40
C GLU A 159 -4.99 1.42 -15.72
N ASP A 160 -4.35 1.65 -16.87
CA ASP A 160 -4.93 1.44 -18.20
C ASP A 160 -4.99 -0.06 -18.56
N LYS A 161 -4.09 -0.88 -18.02
CA LYS A 161 -4.12 -2.35 -18.18
C LYS A 161 -5.40 -3.00 -17.66
N CYS A 162 -6.14 -2.34 -16.76
CA CYS A 162 -7.40 -2.86 -16.21
C CYS A 162 -8.55 -2.83 -17.24
N SER A 163 -8.46 -1.98 -18.27
CA SER A 163 -9.54 -1.74 -19.23
C SER A 163 -9.63 -2.74 -20.40
N LYS A 164 -8.70 -3.70 -20.51
CA LYS A 164 -8.54 -4.51 -21.74
C LYS A 164 -9.07 -5.94 -21.70
N SER A 165 -9.73 -6.39 -20.63
CA SER A 165 -10.00 -7.84 -20.47
C SER A 165 -11.38 -8.35 -20.87
N GLU A 166 -12.37 -7.54 -21.29
CA GLU A 166 -13.73 -8.10 -21.56
C GLU A 166 -14.51 -7.46 -22.72
N ASP A 167 -13.88 -7.13 -23.86
CA ASP A 167 -14.67 -6.82 -25.08
C ASP A 167 -14.04 -7.31 -26.39
N GLU A 168 -13.61 -8.58 -26.40
CA GLU A 168 -13.54 -9.36 -27.65
C GLU A 168 -14.76 -10.32 -27.70
N ARG A 169 -15.96 -9.76 -27.72
CA ARG A 169 -17.14 -10.46 -28.24
C ARG A 169 -17.67 -9.73 -29.46
N VAL A 170 -17.24 -10.23 -30.61
CA VAL A 170 -18.00 -10.39 -31.86
C VAL A 170 -19.27 -9.52 -31.93
N GLY A 171 -19.15 -8.38 -32.59
CA GLY A 171 -20.26 -7.53 -33.02
C GLY A 171 -20.06 -7.11 -34.47
N GLU A 172 -20.26 -8.05 -35.40
CA GLU A 172 -20.49 -7.70 -36.80
C GLU A 172 -21.79 -6.88 -36.90
N ASN A 173 -21.66 -5.71 -37.54
CA ASN A 173 -22.66 -5.10 -38.43
C ASN A 173 -23.95 -4.54 -37.79
N SER A 174 -24.07 -3.21 -37.77
CA SER A 174 -25.28 -2.37 -38.00
C SER A 174 -24.86 -0.91 -37.72
N ASN A 175 -24.43 -0.12 -38.71
CA ASN A 175 -25.28 0.79 -39.48
C ASN A 175 -26.49 1.31 -38.70
N GLU A 176 -26.40 2.53 -38.18
CA GLU A 176 -27.48 3.53 -38.25
C GLU A 176 -26.96 4.91 -37.80
N GLU A 177 -27.01 5.85 -38.74
CA GLU A 177 -26.96 7.28 -38.50
C GLU A 177 -28.21 7.72 -37.73
N SER A 178 -28.07 8.52 -36.68
CA SER A 178 -28.94 9.70 -36.51
C SER A 178 -28.32 10.67 -35.50
N GLU A 179 -27.92 11.82 -36.02
CA GLU A 179 -27.72 13.05 -35.27
C GLU A 179 -29.08 13.54 -34.77
N GLU A 180 -29.24 13.82 -33.48
CA GLU A 180 -30.21 14.84 -33.04
C GLU A 180 -29.77 15.49 -31.73
N TRP A 181 -29.59 16.79 -31.81
CA TRP A 181 -29.19 17.71 -30.75
C TRP A 181 -30.37 17.98 -29.81
N VAL A 182 -30.14 17.86 -28.51
CA VAL A 182 -30.95 18.60 -27.53
C VAL A 182 -30.00 19.24 -26.53
N GLU A 183 -29.75 20.53 -26.71
CA GLU A 183 -29.25 21.38 -25.65
C GLU A 183 -30.39 21.62 -24.67
N GLU A 184 -30.20 21.25 -23.40
CA GLU A 184 -31.03 21.80 -22.33
C GLU A 184 -30.17 22.26 -21.16
N ASP A 185 -30.18 23.58 -21.07
CA ASP A 185 -29.75 24.48 -20.01
C ASP A 185 -30.33 24.06 -18.65
N SER A 186 -29.48 23.79 -17.68
CA SER A 186 -29.86 23.73 -16.27
C SER A 186 -28.73 24.24 -15.39
N ARG A 187 -28.85 25.54 -15.16
CA ARG A 187 -28.08 26.38 -14.27
C ARG A 187 -28.55 26.13 -12.83
N GLU A 188 -27.77 25.39 -12.05
CA GLU A 188 -28.01 25.22 -10.62
C GLU A 188 -26.89 25.83 -9.79
N ASP A 189 -27.21 26.97 -9.17
CA ASP A 189 -26.46 27.60 -8.09
C ASP A 189 -26.42 26.65 -6.88
N TYR A 190 -25.23 26.23 -6.46
CA TYR A 190 -25.04 25.63 -5.14
C TYR A 190 -24.02 26.43 -4.32
N GLU A 191 -24.54 27.12 -3.30
CA GLU A 191 -23.79 27.75 -2.22
C GLU A 191 -23.09 26.67 -1.38
N MET A 192 -21.77 26.56 -1.51
CA MET A 192 -20.97 25.71 -0.63
C MET A 192 -20.58 26.50 0.63
N GLY A 193 -21.36 26.31 1.69
CA GLY A 193 -21.10 26.79 3.03
C GLY A 193 -19.75 26.28 3.55
N ARG A 194 -18.89 27.21 3.98
CA ARG A 194 -17.64 26.92 4.69
C ARG A 194 -17.97 26.64 6.15
N GLU A 195 -17.90 25.37 6.55
CA GLU A 195 -17.74 25.00 7.95
C GLU A 195 -16.32 24.46 8.15
N THR A 196 -15.42 25.38 8.48
CA THR A 196 -14.09 25.06 9.00
C THR A 196 -14.21 24.71 10.48
N GLU A 197 -14.60 23.47 10.79
CA GLU A 197 -14.46 22.94 12.15
C GLU A 197 -13.02 22.45 12.37
N ARG A 198 -12.18 23.45 12.70
CA ARG A 198 -11.25 23.47 13.84
C ARG A 198 -11.09 22.14 14.61
N LEU A 199 -10.41 21.18 14.00
CA LEU A 199 -9.82 20.01 14.66
C LEU A 199 -8.62 20.49 15.49
N LYS A 200 -8.91 21.07 16.66
CA LYS A 200 -7.89 21.36 17.67
C LYS A 200 -7.74 20.15 18.59
N GLU A 201 -6.51 19.63 18.54
CA GLU A 201 -5.72 19.37 19.74
C GLU A 201 -6.01 18.05 20.45
N TRP A 202 -5.54 16.96 19.83
CA TRP A 202 -5.05 15.81 20.60
C TRP A 202 -3.74 16.22 21.29
N VAL A 203 -3.86 16.73 22.52
CA VAL A 203 -2.79 16.68 23.52
C VAL A 203 -3.09 15.47 24.40
N GLY A 204 -2.24 14.47 24.29
CA GLY A 204 -2.36 13.19 24.97
C GLY A 204 -0.98 12.58 25.10
N ASP A 205 -0.33 12.93 26.20
CA ASP A 205 0.98 12.51 26.68
C ASP A 205 1.23 10.99 26.59
N ASP A 206 2.24 10.60 25.80
CA ASP A 206 3.44 9.93 26.32
C ASP A 206 4.38 9.58 25.16
N ALA A 207 5.28 10.53 24.88
CA ALA A 207 6.26 10.54 23.80
C ALA A 207 7.64 9.98 24.22
N ASN A 208 7.69 8.90 24.99
CA ASN A 208 8.95 8.22 25.32
C ASN A 208 8.73 6.70 25.18
N THR A 209 9.14 5.99 24.13
CA THR A 209 10.55 5.68 23.84
C THR A 209 10.61 4.83 22.57
N TRP A 210 10.70 5.43 21.37
CA TRP A 210 11.20 4.69 20.20
C TRP A 210 12.15 5.60 19.42
N ARG A 211 13.37 5.69 19.95
CA ARG A 211 14.53 6.23 19.24
C ARG A 211 14.93 5.20 18.19
N TRP A 212 14.77 5.54 16.92
CA TRP A 212 15.46 4.84 15.84
C TRP A 212 16.95 4.84 16.18
N ARG A 213 17.56 3.65 16.36
CA ARG A 213 19.01 3.57 16.22
C ARG A 213 19.27 3.88 14.76
N GLU A 214 19.92 5.00 14.51
CA GLU A 214 20.65 5.21 13.28
C GLU A 214 21.59 4.01 13.14
N ALA A 215 21.32 3.14 12.17
CA ALA A 215 22.30 2.19 11.73
C ALA A 215 23.40 3.04 11.09
N GLU A 216 24.50 3.23 11.83
CA GLU A 216 25.76 3.67 11.26
C GLU A 216 26.10 2.68 10.13
N CYS A 217 25.83 3.07 8.88
CA CYS A 217 26.41 2.43 7.72
C CYS A 217 27.92 2.61 7.85
N GLY A 218 28.57 1.59 8.42
CA GLY A 218 30.01 1.47 8.44
C GLY A 218 30.55 1.66 7.03
N ARG A 219 31.45 2.64 6.88
CA ARG A 219 32.36 2.70 5.75
C ARG A 219 33.25 1.47 5.83
N ASP A 220 33.05 0.52 4.93
CA ASP A 220 34.11 -0.42 4.57
C ASP A 220 35.23 0.37 3.87
N GLU A 221 36.23 0.78 4.64
CA GLU A 221 37.54 1.15 4.10
C GLU A 221 38.21 -0.12 3.57
N MET A 222 38.06 -0.39 2.27
CA MET A 222 38.93 -1.34 1.58
C MET A 222 40.32 -0.72 1.39
N ALA A 223 41.17 -0.87 2.40
CA ALA A 223 42.61 -0.70 2.22
C ALA A 223 43.14 -1.90 1.41
N GLY A 224 43.33 -1.69 0.10
CA GLY A 224 44.03 -2.61 -0.77
C GLY A 224 45.50 -2.71 -0.41
N GLU A 225 45.90 -3.86 0.12
CA GLU A 225 47.28 -4.26 0.33
C GLU A 225 47.91 -4.66 -1.03
N TRP A 226 48.77 -3.81 -1.57
CA TRP A 226 49.53 -4.11 -2.78
C TRP A 226 50.79 -4.90 -2.43
N VAL A 227 50.82 -6.19 -2.76
CA VAL A 227 52.04 -6.99 -2.74
C VAL A 227 52.82 -6.74 -4.04
N VAL A 228 53.97 -6.07 -3.91
CA VAL A 228 54.96 -5.94 -4.99
C VAL A 228 55.84 -7.19 -5.00
N MET A 229 55.76 -7.99 -6.07
CA MET A 229 56.77 -9.00 -6.35
C MET A 229 57.83 -8.43 -7.30
N SER A 230 59.01 -8.11 -6.76
CA SER A 230 60.19 -7.85 -7.58
C SER A 230 60.84 -9.18 -7.97
N SER A 231 60.95 -9.42 -9.27
CA SER A 231 61.84 -10.43 -9.85
C SER A 231 63.04 -9.69 -10.44
N GLY A 232 64.26 -10.04 -10.02
CA GLY A 232 65.51 -9.49 -10.54
C GLY A 232 66.54 -9.21 -9.47
#